data_AF-A0A661A868-F1
#
_entry.id   AF-A0A661A868-F1
#
_cell.length_a   1.000
_cell.length_b   1.000
_cell.length_c   1.000
_cell.angle_alpha   90.00
_cell.angle_beta   90.00
_cell.angle_gamma   90.00
#
_symmetry.space_group_name_H-M   'P 1'
#
loop_
_entity.id
_entity.type
_entity.pdbx_description
1 polymer ?
#
loop_
_entity_poly.entity_id
_entity_poly.type
_entity_poly.pdbx_seq_one_letter_code
_entity_poly.pdbx_strand_id
1 'polypeptide(L)'
;MWLAPPLLVLVAHQLLFPPAGGFARVRYEVGQAVQDEIRAPFEFSAPRPAADVDGDRREVAQRVEPVFEHDLAAERRTGRALSEFRDFASTIAVDASGTLAERVATLQDEYPGLDAGTIRAVLDAGDLSQIFDALEPALRSLFADGIVDVLPRGTYQQICIVEGVPADEGPEAADSP
;
A
#
# COMPACT_ATOMS: atom_id res chain seq x y z
N MET A 1 -63.27 -51.27 38.10
CA MET A 1 -62.04 -51.87 37.52
C MET A 1 -61.94 -51.45 36.05
N TRP A 2 -61.28 -50.33 35.73
CA TRP A 2 -61.17 -49.75 34.38
C TRP A 2 -59.70 -49.34 34.10
N LEU A 3 -58.76 -50.25 34.40
CA LEU A 3 -57.31 -50.06 34.16
C LEU A 3 -56.80 -50.82 32.91
N ALA A 4 -57.69 -51.56 32.23
CA ALA A 4 -57.33 -52.36 31.06
C ALA A 4 -56.85 -51.57 29.83
N PRO A 5 -57.46 -50.41 29.45
CA PRO A 5 -57.07 -49.73 28.21
C PRO A 5 -55.61 -49.22 28.19
N PRO A 6 -55.10 -48.51 29.21
CA PRO A 6 -53.72 -47.97 29.15
C PRO A 6 -52.67 -49.07 29.19
N LEU A 7 -52.93 -50.18 29.90
CA LEU A 7 -52.01 -51.32 29.96
C LEU A 7 -51.90 -52.02 28.60
N LEU A 8 -53.02 -52.15 27.88
CA LEU A 8 -53.05 -52.78 26.57
C LEU A 8 -52.34 -51.93 25.51
N VAL A 9 -52.49 -50.61 25.58
CA VAL A 9 -51.72 -49.67 24.75
C VAL A 9 -50.23 -49.77 25.05
N LEU A 10 -49.84 -49.87 26.32
CA LEU A 10 -48.43 -50.02 26.70
C LEU A 10 -47.83 -51.32 26.13
N VAL A 11 -48.54 -52.44 26.26
CA VAL A 11 -48.09 -53.75 25.74
C VAL A 11 -48.03 -53.75 24.22
N ALA A 12 -49.04 -53.19 23.55
CA ALA A 12 -49.05 -53.04 22.10
C ALA A 12 -47.88 -52.16 21.62
N HIS A 13 -47.58 -51.08 22.35
CA HIS A 13 -46.47 -50.20 22.01
C HIS A 13 -45.11 -50.90 22.14
N GLN A 14 -44.90 -51.72 23.17
CA GLN A 14 -43.67 -52.51 23.33
C GLN A 14 -43.50 -53.60 22.24
N LEU A 15 -44.60 -54.14 21.72
CA LEU A 15 -44.58 -55.11 20.61
C LEU A 15 -44.34 -54.45 19.25
N LEU A 16 -44.99 -53.31 19.00
CA LEU A 16 -44.89 -52.57 17.74
C LEU A 16 -43.59 -51.76 17.65
N PHE A 17 -43.06 -51.32 18.79
CA PHE A 17 -41.85 -50.51 18.91
C PHE A 17 -40.97 -51.12 20.00
N PRO A 18 -40.33 -52.28 19.72
CA PRO A 18 -39.38 -52.84 20.66
C PRO A 18 -38.34 -51.76 20.98
N PRO A 19 -37.97 -51.57 22.25
CA PRO A 19 -36.94 -50.61 22.61
C PRO A 19 -35.71 -50.95 21.79
N ALA A 20 -35.28 -50.02 20.93
CA ALA A 20 -34.11 -50.20 20.10
C ALA A 20 -32.99 -50.68 21.02
N GLY A 21 -32.51 -51.91 20.76
CA GLY A 21 -31.56 -52.61 21.63
C GLY A 21 -30.49 -51.64 22.09
N GLY A 22 -30.33 -51.55 23.41
CA GLY A 22 -29.53 -50.52 24.05
C GLY A 22 -28.19 -50.35 23.34
N PHE A 23 -27.76 -49.09 23.19
CA PHE A 23 -26.48 -48.67 22.62
C PHE A 23 -25.45 -49.78 22.83
N ALA A 24 -25.17 -50.54 21.78
CA ALA A 24 -24.03 -51.44 21.81
C ALA A 24 -22.86 -50.52 22.14
N ARG A 25 -22.36 -50.57 23.38
CA ARG A 25 -21.12 -49.91 23.75
C ARG A 25 -20.04 -50.64 22.99
N VAL A 26 -19.87 -50.27 21.73
CA VAL A 26 -18.78 -50.76 20.90
C VAL A 26 -17.53 -50.22 21.59
N ARG A 27 -16.82 -51.13 22.26
CA ARG A 27 -15.52 -50.83 22.83
C ARG A 27 -14.53 -50.94 21.69
N TYR A 28 -14.06 -49.80 21.20
CA TYR A 28 -12.96 -49.75 20.27
C TYR A 28 -11.64 -49.80 21.05
N GLU A 29 -10.72 -50.64 20.60
CA GLU A 29 -9.36 -50.66 21.12
C GLU A 29 -8.50 -49.63 20.36
N VAL A 30 -7.52 -49.04 21.06
CA VAL A 30 -6.62 -48.06 20.47
C VAL A 30 -5.83 -48.73 19.33
N GLY A 31 -5.98 -48.23 18.10
CA GLY A 31 -5.34 -48.77 16.90
C GLY A 31 -6.25 -49.62 15.99
N GLN A 32 -7.52 -49.81 16.37
CA GLN A 32 -8.50 -50.50 15.54
C GLN A 32 -8.94 -49.61 14.36
N ALA A 33 -8.71 -50.05 13.12
CA ALA A 33 -9.26 -49.42 11.93
C ALA A 33 -10.72 -49.86 11.74
N VAL A 34 -11.65 -48.91 11.76
CA VAL A 34 -13.09 -49.17 11.60
C VAL A 34 -13.52 -48.70 10.22
N GLN A 35 -14.43 -49.44 9.56
CA GLN A 35 -14.97 -49.06 8.25
C GLN A 35 -16.11 -48.01 8.34
N ASP A 36 -16.62 -47.76 9.53
CA ASP A 36 -17.71 -46.81 9.77
C ASP A 36 -17.17 -45.38 9.94
N GLU A 37 -17.86 -44.41 9.33
CA GLU A 37 -17.56 -42.98 9.48
C GLU A 37 -17.94 -42.52 10.90
N ILE A 38 -16.94 -42.37 11.77
CA ILE A 38 -17.15 -41.86 13.14
C ILE A 38 -17.33 -40.35 13.08
N ARG A 39 -18.57 -39.88 13.28
CA ARG A 39 -18.87 -38.44 13.44
C ARG A 39 -18.73 -38.03 14.90
N ALA A 40 -17.95 -36.98 15.15
CA ALA A 40 -17.83 -36.42 16.47
C ALA A 40 -19.19 -35.87 16.94
N PRO A 41 -19.58 -36.11 18.21
CA PRO A 41 -20.88 -35.67 18.74
C PRO A 41 -20.95 -34.17 19.07
N PHE A 42 -19.89 -33.40 18.81
CA PHE A 42 -19.82 -31.96 19.01
C PHE A 42 -19.02 -31.29 17.87
N GLU A 43 -19.40 -30.07 17.52
CA GLU A 43 -18.62 -29.23 16.61
C GLU A 43 -17.29 -28.89 17.27
N PHE A 44 -16.17 -29.23 16.62
CA PHE A 44 -14.87 -28.71 17.01
C PHE A 44 -14.39 -27.72 15.94
N SER A 45 -13.92 -26.56 16.39
CA SER A 45 -13.20 -25.62 15.56
C SER A 45 -11.71 -25.81 15.86
N ALA A 46 -10.94 -26.28 14.88
CA ALA A 46 -9.49 -26.31 15.00
C ALA A 46 -8.92 -24.95 14.56
N PRO A 47 -8.09 -24.30 15.40
CA PRO A 47 -7.32 -23.14 14.97
C PRO A 47 -6.46 -23.53 13.77
N ARG A 48 -6.49 -22.72 12.70
CA ARG A 48 -5.60 -22.97 11.56
C ARG A 48 -4.14 -22.82 12.00
N PRO A 49 -3.23 -23.63 11.43
CA PRO A 49 -1.79 -23.44 11.60
C PRO A 49 -1.38 -22.01 11.26
N ALA A 50 -0.47 -21.41 12.04
CA ALA A 50 0.01 -20.05 11.82
C ALA A 50 0.59 -19.85 10.40
N ALA A 51 1.22 -20.90 9.84
CA ALA A 51 1.78 -20.88 8.50
C ALA A 51 0.72 -20.66 7.41
N ASP A 52 -0.48 -21.24 7.57
CA ASP A 52 -1.58 -21.09 6.62
C ASP A 52 -2.16 -19.67 6.69
N VAL A 53 -2.29 -19.13 7.91
CA VAL A 53 -2.74 -17.75 8.14
C VAL A 53 -1.74 -16.74 7.56
N ASP A 54 -0.44 -17.00 7.69
CA ASP A 54 0.61 -16.14 7.12
C ASP A 54 0.68 -16.25 5.59
N GLY A 55 0.36 -17.42 5.03
CA GLY A 55 0.17 -17.62 3.59
C GLY A 55 -0.97 -16.75 3.05
N ASP A 56 -2.14 -16.87 3.66
CA ASP A 56 -3.34 -16.08 3.29
C ASP A 56 -3.07 -14.57 3.42
N ARG A 57 -2.37 -14.14 4.49
CA ARG A 57 -2.01 -12.72 4.68
C ARG A 57 -1.09 -12.20 3.58
N ARG A 58 -0.12 -12.99 3.13
CA ARG A 58 0.77 -12.61 2.02
C ARG A 58 0.01 -12.55 0.70
N GLU A 59 -0.88 -13.50 0.45
CA GLU A 59 -1.73 -13.50 -0.75
C GLU A 59 -2.66 -12.29 -0.77
N VAL A 60 -3.29 -11.95 0.35
CA VAL A 60 -4.14 -10.77 0.48
C VAL A 60 -3.32 -9.49 0.30
N ALA A 61 -2.15 -9.38 0.94
CA ALA A 61 -1.28 -8.21 0.79
C ALA A 61 -0.83 -7.97 -0.66
N GLN A 62 -0.70 -9.03 -1.47
CA GLN A 62 -0.39 -8.90 -2.91
C GLN A 62 -1.59 -8.44 -3.75
N ARG A 63 -2.82 -8.58 -3.25
CA ARG A 63 -4.06 -8.14 -3.92
C ARG A 63 -4.53 -6.76 -3.49
N VAL A 64 -3.97 -6.19 -2.43
CA VAL A 64 -4.28 -4.80 -2.03
C VAL A 64 -3.51 -3.85 -2.96
N GLU A 65 -4.25 -3.02 -3.67
CA GLU A 65 -3.67 -1.96 -4.50
C GLU A 65 -2.81 -1.03 -3.62
N PRO A 66 -1.57 -0.72 -4.03
CA PRO A 66 -0.71 0.13 -3.24
C PRO A 66 -1.33 1.52 -3.09
N VAL A 67 -1.38 1.98 -1.85
CA VAL A 67 -1.81 3.32 -1.47
C VAL A 67 -0.55 4.16 -1.35
N PHE A 68 -0.42 5.20 -2.17
CA PHE A 68 0.74 6.09 -2.16
C PHE A 68 0.39 7.45 -1.56
N GLU A 69 1.34 8.03 -0.86
CA GLU A 69 1.19 9.39 -0.32
C GLU A 69 1.75 10.41 -1.32
N HIS A 70 1.04 11.53 -1.44
CA HIS A 70 1.52 12.65 -2.24
C HIS A 70 2.74 13.30 -1.57
N ASP A 71 3.89 13.35 -2.25
CA ASP A 71 5.08 14.01 -1.72
C ASP A 71 5.05 15.53 -1.97
N LEU A 72 4.31 16.24 -1.13
CA LEU A 72 4.28 17.70 -1.09
C LEU A 72 5.65 18.33 -0.74
N ALA A 73 6.58 17.57 -0.16
CA ALA A 73 7.92 18.06 0.13
C ALA A 73 8.80 18.01 -1.13
N ALA A 74 8.67 17.01 -1.99
CA ALA A 74 9.30 16.97 -3.32
C ALA A 74 8.83 18.12 -4.22
N GLU A 75 7.52 18.42 -4.23
CA GLU A 75 6.99 19.56 -4.97
C GLU A 75 7.66 20.88 -4.52
N ARG A 76 7.66 21.13 -3.20
CA ARG A 76 8.29 22.33 -2.62
C ARG A 76 9.81 22.39 -2.82
N ARG A 77 10.50 21.24 -2.81
CA ARG A 77 11.94 21.17 -3.10
C ARG A 77 12.21 21.52 -4.57
N THR A 78 11.43 20.96 -5.49
CA THR A 78 11.60 21.21 -6.93
C THR A 78 11.33 22.66 -7.29
N GLY A 79 10.27 23.27 -6.73
CA GLY A 79 10.00 24.70 -6.94
C GLY A 79 11.11 25.62 -6.43
N ARG A 80 11.71 25.30 -5.28
CA ARG A 80 12.87 26.03 -4.74
C ARG A 80 14.10 25.87 -5.64
N ALA A 81 14.44 24.64 -6.02
CA ALA A 81 15.58 24.37 -6.90
C ALA A 81 15.45 25.09 -8.26
N LEU A 82 14.24 25.20 -8.80
CA LEU A 82 14.00 25.93 -10.03
C LEU A 82 14.22 27.44 -9.88
N SER A 83 13.77 28.01 -8.74
CA SER A 83 13.96 29.42 -8.44
C SER A 83 15.44 29.75 -8.26
N GLU A 84 16.18 28.89 -7.55
CA GLU A 84 17.63 28.98 -7.38
C GLU A 84 18.36 28.92 -8.73
N PHE A 85 17.96 28.00 -9.61
CA PHE A 85 18.51 27.92 -10.96
C PHE A 85 18.25 29.20 -11.78
N ARG A 86 17.03 29.76 -11.70
CA ARG A 86 16.69 31.04 -12.36
C ARG A 86 17.61 32.17 -11.89
N ASP A 87 17.76 32.30 -10.57
CA ASP A 87 18.55 33.37 -9.98
C ASP A 87 20.03 33.23 -10.37
N PHE A 88 20.56 32.00 -10.35
CA PHE A 88 21.91 31.71 -10.79
C PHE A 88 22.14 32.00 -12.28
N ALA A 89 21.25 31.50 -13.15
CA ALA A 89 21.31 31.74 -14.58
C ALA A 89 21.22 33.24 -14.92
N SER A 90 20.35 33.99 -14.22
CA SER A 90 20.22 35.43 -14.41
C SER A 90 21.49 36.18 -13.99
N THR A 91 22.14 35.75 -12.91
CA THR A 91 23.41 36.32 -12.43
C THR A 91 24.52 36.12 -13.48
N ILE A 92 24.63 34.92 -14.04
CA ILE A 92 25.62 34.60 -15.08
C ILE A 92 25.31 35.31 -16.40
N ALA A 93 24.03 35.44 -16.77
CA ALA A 93 23.63 36.15 -17.99
C ALA A 93 24.02 37.63 -17.93
N VAL A 94 23.86 38.27 -16.77
CA VAL A 94 24.18 39.69 -16.55
C VAL A 94 25.68 39.93 -16.31
N ASP A 95 26.41 38.94 -15.79
CA ASP A 95 27.86 39.07 -15.53
C ASP A 95 28.65 39.26 -16.83
N ALA A 96 29.09 40.50 -17.10
CA ALA A 96 29.85 40.86 -18.30
C ALA A 96 31.32 40.39 -18.30
N SER A 97 31.78 39.77 -17.21
CA SER A 97 33.21 39.52 -16.96
C SER A 97 33.83 38.42 -17.84
N GLY A 98 33.02 37.50 -18.36
CA GLY A 98 33.48 36.35 -19.14
C GLY A 98 32.90 36.24 -20.55
N THR A 99 33.56 35.45 -21.38
CA THR A 99 33.08 35.03 -22.70
C THR A 99 31.83 34.14 -22.59
N LEU A 100 31.02 34.07 -23.64
CA LEU A 100 29.85 33.18 -23.66
C LEU A 100 30.23 31.70 -23.44
N ALA A 101 31.40 31.27 -23.93
CA ALA A 101 31.89 29.90 -23.71
C ALA A 101 32.21 29.61 -22.24
N GLU A 102 32.80 30.58 -21.52
CA GLU A 102 33.09 30.45 -20.09
C GLU A 102 31.79 30.40 -19.27
N ARG A 103 30.80 31.24 -19.60
CA ARG A 103 29.49 31.23 -18.92
C ARG A 103 28.73 29.91 -19.13
N VAL A 104 28.78 29.37 -20.35
CA VAL A 104 28.21 28.05 -20.65
C VAL A 104 28.92 26.96 -19.84
N ALA A 105 30.25 27.01 -19.74
CA ALA A 105 31.02 26.04 -18.95
C ALA A 105 30.68 26.12 -17.46
N THR A 106 30.55 27.33 -16.89
CA THR A 106 30.16 27.51 -15.48
C THR A 106 28.78 26.93 -15.18
N LEU A 107 27.79 27.15 -16.05
CA LEU A 107 26.46 26.56 -15.89
C LEU A 107 26.48 25.04 -16.06
N GLN A 108 27.34 24.52 -16.94
CA GLN A 108 27.43 23.09 -17.21
C GLN A 108 28.17 22.33 -16.09
N ASP A 109 29.11 22.97 -15.40
CA ASP A 109 29.77 22.40 -14.22
C ASP A 109 28.81 22.26 -13.03
N GLU A 110 27.96 23.27 -12.80
CA GLU A 110 26.94 23.22 -11.74
C GLU A 110 25.76 22.30 -12.09
N TYR A 111 25.40 22.24 -13.39
CA TYR A 111 24.28 21.44 -13.89
C TYR A 111 24.69 20.52 -15.06
N PRO A 112 25.41 19.41 -14.78
CA PRO A 112 25.98 18.53 -15.81
C PRO A 112 24.95 17.78 -16.66
N GLY A 113 23.68 17.76 -16.22
CA GLY A 113 22.57 17.15 -16.96
C GLY A 113 22.01 18.03 -18.09
N LEU A 114 22.41 19.30 -18.17
CA LEU A 114 21.93 20.23 -19.19
C LEU A 114 22.86 20.22 -20.41
N ASP A 115 22.28 20.17 -21.61
CA ASP A 115 23.05 20.27 -22.83
C ASP A 115 23.47 21.74 -23.09
N ALA A 116 24.63 21.90 -23.75
CA ALA A 116 25.17 23.21 -24.05
C ALA A 116 24.30 24.06 -24.99
N GLY A 117 23.37 23.46 -25.75
CA GLY A 117 22.38 24.19 -26.56
C GLY A 117 21.32 24.83 -25.67
N THR A 118 20.75 24.05 -24.74
CA THR A 118 19.79 24.54 -23.73
C THR A 118 20.40 25.62 -22.85
N ILE A 119 21.64 25.44 -22.39
CA ILE A 119 22.33 26.46 -21.58
C ILE A 119 22.48 27.78 -22.35
N ARG A 120 22.79 27.73 -23.66
CA ARG A 120 22.88 28.94 -24.49
C ARG A 120 21.54 29.66 -24.63
N ALA A 121 20.45 28.92 -24.79
CA ALA A 121 19.11 29.49 -24.85
C ALA A 121 18.70 30.14 -23.52
N VAL A 122 19.06 29.51 -22.39
CA VAL A 122 18.80 30.07 -21.06
C VAL A 122 19.64 31.33 -20.79
N LEU A 123 20.84 31.45 -21.37
CA LEU A 123 21.69 32.62 -21.18
C LEU A 123 21.25 33.86 -21.96
N ASP A 124 20.34 33.73 -22.93
CA ASP A 124 19.73 34.89 -23.59
C ASP A 124 18.63 35.48 -22.69
N ALA A 125 18.79 36.75 -22.29
CA ALA A 125 17.88 37.42 -21.36
C ALA A 125 16.44 37.50 -21.90
N GLY A 126 16.26 37.57 -23.22
CA GLY A 126 14.94 37.57 -23.86
C GLY A 126 14.23 36.23 -23.76
N ASP A 127 15.00 35.15 -23.88
CA ASP A 127 14.48 33.78 -23.86
C ASP A 127 14.36 33.25 -22.43
N LEU A 128 15.23 33.66 -21.50
CA LEU A 128 15.19 33.25 -20.10
C LEU A 128 13.82 33.51 -19.46
N SER A 129 13.31 34.74 -19.59
CA SER A 129 12.00 35.10 -19.02
C SER A 129 10.87 34.23 -19.59
N GLN A 130 10.84 34.06 -20.91
CA GLN A 130 9.84 33.25 -21.60
C GLN A 130 9.91 31.76 -21.22
N ILE A 131 11.13 31.23 -21.06
CA ILE A 131 11.36 29.85 -20.65
C ILE A 131 10.79 29.62 -19.25
N PHE A 132 11.13 30.47 -18.27
CA PHE A 132 10.63 30.29 -16.90
C PHE A 132 9.13 30.56 -16.77
N ASP A 133 8.59 31.53 -17.51
CA ASP A 133 7.14 31.80 -17.57
C ASP A 133 6.35 30.63 -18.16
N ALA A 134 6.94 29.87 -19.09
CA ALA A 134 6.33 28.67 -19.65
C ALA A 134 6.57 27.41 -18.79
N LEU A 135 7.69 27.34 -18.07
CA LEU A 135 8.10 26.17 -17.31
C LEU A 135 7.33 26.04 -15.99
N GLU A 136 7.05 27.15 -15.30
CA GLU A 136 6.27 27.15 -14.06
C GLU A 136 4.87 26.51 -14.21
N PRO A 137 4.03 26.90 -15.19
CA PRO A 137 2.73 26.26 -15.39
C PRO A 137 2.85 24.81 -15.88
N ALA A 138 3.88 24.48 -16.66
CA ALA A 138 4.14 23.10 -17.09
C ALA A 138 4.47 22.19 -15.90
N LEU A 139 5.35 22.64 -15.00
CA LEU A 139 5.68 21.91 -13.77
C LEU A 139 4.47 21.79 -12.85
N ARG A 140 3.68 22.87 -12.69
CA ARG A 140 2.44 22.83 -11.91
C ARG A 140 1.44 21.81 -12.47
N SER A 141 1.33 21.71 -13.79
CA SER A 141 0.50 20.68 -14.43
C SER A 141 1.03 19.28 -14.16
N LEU A 142 2.35 19.08 -14.21
CA LEU A 142 2.97 17.78 -13.92
C LEU A 142 2.83 17.38 -12.44
N PHE A 143 2.86 18.35 -11.52
CA PHE A 143 2.64 18.11 -10.09
C PHE A 143 1.17 17.88 -9.75
N ALA A 144 0.22 18.43 -10.53
CA ALA A 144 -1.20 18.15 -10.37
C ALA A 144 -1.54 16.67 -10.60
N ASP A 145 -0.74 15.96 -11.42
CA ASP A 145 -0.86 14.52 -11.63
C ASP A 145 -0.30 13.70 -10.45
N GLY A 146 0.37 14.36 -9.50
CA GLY A 146 0.89 13.79 -8.26
C GLY A 146 2.30 13.22 -8.36
N ILE A 147 3.20 13.66 -7.48
CA ILE A 147 4.51 13.03 -7.30
C ILE A 147 4.40 11.97 -6.21
N VAL A 148 4.81 10.74 -6.54
CA VAL A 148 4.89 9.61 -5.60
C VAL A 148 6.34 9.17 -5.42
N ASP A 149 6.73 8.97 -4.17
CA ASP A 149 8.13 8.89 -3.75
C ASP A 149 8.86 7.67 -4.34
N VAL A 150 8.17 6.52 -4.51
CA VAL A 150 8.72 5.34 -5.22
C VAL A 150 7.59 4.42 -5.72
N LEU A 151 7.55 4.11 -7.02
CA LEU A 151 6.84 2.92 -7.52
C LEU A 151 7.78 1.71 -7.46
N PRO A 152 7.47 0.63 -6.70
CA PRO A 152 8.17 -0.64 -6.85
C PRO A 152 8.03 -1.13 -8.29
N ARG A 153 8.99 -1.94 -8.78
CA ARG A 153 8.85 -2.55 -10.12
C ARG A 153 7.63 -3.49 -10.11
N GLY A 154 6.59 -3.15 -10.85
CA GLY A 154 5.35 -3.93 -10.95
C GLY A 154 4.43 -3.43 -12.06
N THR A 155 3.45 -4.25 -12.44
CA THR A 155 2.39 -3.90 -13.39
C THR A 155 1.12 -3.59 -12.59
N TYR A 156 0.87 -2.31 -12.33
CA TYR A 156 -0.28 -1.86 -11.55
C TYR A 156 -1.45 -1.53 -12.49
N GLN A 157 -2.66 -2.01 -12.16
CA GLN A 157 -3.87 -1.66 -12.91
C GLN A 157 -4.50 -0.36 -12.40
N GLN A 158 -4.29 -0.04 -11.12
CA GLN A 158 -4.84 1.13 -10.45
C GLN A 158 -3.88 1.59 -9.34
N ILE A 159 -3.74 2.92 -9.20
CA ILE A 159 -2.88 3.59 -8.22
C ILE A 159 -3.80 4.51 -7.42
N CYS A 160 -3.89 4.30 -6.11
CA CYS A 160 -4.63 5.18 -5.21
C CYS A 160 -3.64 6.13 -4.53
N ILE A 161 -3.79 7.43 -4.76
CA ILE A 161 -2.99 8.49 -4.12
C ILE A 161 -3.81 9.11 -2.99
N VAL A 162 -3.23 9.24 -1.80
CA VAL A 162 -3.83 9.93 -0.65
C VAL A 162 -3.01 11.17 -0.32
N GLU A 163 -3.70 12.23 0.07
CA GLU A 163 -3.06 13.39 0.69
C GLU A 163 -2.55 12.98 2.07
N GLY A 164 -1.22 12.92 2.24
CA GLY A 164 -0.62 12.71 3.54
C GLY A 164 -0.95 13.88 4.47
N VAL A 165 -1.50 13.58 5.65
CA VAL A 165 -1.58 14.58 6.74
C VAL A 165 -0.13 14.92 7.10
N PRO A 166 0.29 16.20 7.07
CA PRO A 166 1.65 16.56 7.46
C PRO A 166 1.90 16.00 8.86
N ALA A 167 2.95 15.20 9.00
CA ALA A 167 3.40 14.73 10.29
C ALA A 167 3.63 15.96 11.16
N ASP A 168 2.78 16.11 12.17
CA ASP A 168 2.85 17.16 13.19
C ASP A 168 4.30 17.19 13.68
N GLU A 169 5.02 18.29 13.39
CA GLU A 169 6.37 18.51 13.91
C GLU A 169 6.25 18.49 15.44
N GLY A 170 6.55 17.34 16.03
CA GLY A 170 6.51 17.15 17.47
C GLY A 170 7.34 18.25 18.15
N PRO A 171 6.87 18.78 19.29
CA PRO A 171 7.42 20.00 19.87
C PRO A 171 8.91 19.82 20.11
N GLU A 172 9.68 20.71 19.48
CA GLU A 172 11.09 20.96 19.70
C GLU A 172 11.34 20.93 21.22
N ALA A 173 12.09 19.92 21.66
CA ALA A 173 12.48 19.80 23.05
C ALA A 173 13.37 21.00 23.37
N ALA A 174 12.75 22.03 23.93
CA ALA A 174 13.43 23.18 24.51
C ALA A 174 14.29 22.68 25.66
N ASP A 175 15.55 22.42 25.37
CA ASP A 175 16.58 22.30 26.39
C ASP A 175 16.73 23.69 27.02
N SER A 176 16.45 23.76 28.32
CA SER A 176 16.47 24.96 29.16
C SER A 176 17.23 24.62 30.44
N PRO A 177 17.78 25.64 31.10
CA PRO A 177 19.08 26.28 30.91
C PRO A 177 20.25 25.60 31.65
#